data_AF-A0A7S2MGZ5-F1
#
_entry.id   AF-A0A7S2MGZ5-F1
#
_cell.length_a   1.000
_cell.length_b   1.000
_cell.length_c   1.000
_cell.angle_alpha   90.00
_cell.angle_beta   90.00
_cell.angle_gamma   90.00
#
_symmetry.space_group_name_H-M   'P 1'
#
loop_
_entity.id
_entity.type
_entity.pdbx_description
1 polymer ?
#
loop_
_entity_poly.entity_id
_entity_poly.type
_entity_poly.pdbx_seq_one_letter_code
_entity_poly.pdbx_strand_id
1 'polypeptide(L)'
;STPLASTPMQVASFSVGRLGAMRAVLEGGSTTADTAIEAMFDAANESIKLVLQDLGPPTRSELPPTIRGQWPLNGHTWAMVSLCKALVRGVNVSVVLSNIGALDDYGVGWTTWDVAQQAMWYIWMGREYGIHHSLSSAQIKALVCARFAVTMARYVPDEDSWAPSARCPAQW
;
A
#
# COMPACT_ATOMS: atom_id res chain seq x y z
N SER A 1 7.85 27.58 -29.88
CA SER A 1 8.39 26.78 -28.77
C SER A 1 8.13 25.31 -29.07
N THR A 2 9.17 24.51 -29.22
CA THR A 2 9.05 23.07 -29.50
C THR A 2 8.73 22.35 -28.19
N PRO A 3 7.67 21.54 -28.09
CA PRO A 3 7.40 20.79 -26.87
C PRO A 3 8.51 19.75 -26.67
N LEU A 4 9.14 19.77 -25.49
CA LEU A 4 10.06 18.73 -25.05
C LEU A 4 9.27 17.43 -24.99
N ALA A 5 9.56 16.51 -25.91
CA ALA A 5 9.05 15.15 -25.86
C ALA A 5 9.51 14.54 -24.54
N SER A 6 8.57 14.29 -23.63
CA SER A 6 8.86 13.57 -22.39
C SER A 6 9.20 12.13 -22.77
N THR A 7 10.47 11.76 -22.65
CA THR A 7 10.89 10.35 -22.74
C THR A 7 10.03 9.55 -21.76
N PRO A 8 9.35 8.47 -22.20
CA PRO A 8 8.51 7.69 -21.32
C PRO A 8 9.38 7.15 -20.18
N MET A 9 9.10 7.61 -18.96
CA MET A 9 9.77 7.14 -17.75
C MET A 9 9.42 5.66 -17.60
N GLN A 10 10.38 4.79 -17.89
CA GLN A 10 10.22 3.35 -17.75
C GLN A 10 10.25 3.03 -16.24
N VAL A 11 9.07 3.01 -15.62
CA VAL A 11 8.91 2.60 -14.22
C VAL A 11 8.88 1.08 -14.19
N ALA A 12 9.86 0.46 -13.53
CA ALA A 12 9.83 -0.97 -13.28
C ALA A 12 8.60 -1.30 -12.41
N SER A 13 7.62 -1.98 -12.99
CA SER A 13 6.43 -2.47 -12.28
C SER A 13 6.50 -3.98 -12.14
N PHE A 14 6.16 -4.49 -10.97
CA PHE A 14 6.00 -5.92 -10.71
C PHE A 14 4.67 -6.12 -9.99
N SER A 15 3.92 -7.14 -10.41
CA SER A 15 2.65 -7.48 -9.78
C SER A 15 2.89 -8.46 -8.64
N VAL A 16 2.21 -8.21 -7.53
CA VAL A 16 2.23 -9.10 -6.36
C VAL A 16 0.80 -9.49 -6.03
N GLY A 17 0.63 -10.66 -5.42
CA GLY A 17 -0.65 -11.09 -4.88
C GLY A 17 -1.06 -10.29 -3.64
N ARG A 18 -1.83 -10.91 -2.75
CA ARG A 18 -2.32 -10.26 -1.54
C ARG A 18 -1.18 -9.99 -0.55
N LEU A 19 -0.85 -8.72 -0.33
CA LEU A 19 0.10 -8.30 0.70
C LEU A 19 -0.44 -8.65 2.09
N GLY A 20 0.33 -9.38 2.89
CA GLY A 20 0.04 -9.61 4.31
C GLY A 20 -0.87 -10.78 4.66
N ALA A 21 -1.58 -11.40 3.71
CA ALA A 21 -2.28 -12.67 3.96
C ALA A 21 -1.30 -13.85 4.07
N MET A 22 -0.13 -13.75 3.43
CA MET A 22 0.76 -14.88 3.23
C MET A 22 1.59 -15.23 4.47
N ARG A 23 1.98 -14.23 5.28
CA ARG A 23 2.82 -14.44 6.47
C ARG A 23 2.13 -15.14 7.65
N ALA A 24 0.81 -15.09 7.73
CA ALA A 24 0.09 -15.61 8.90
C ALA A 24 -1.01 -16.63 8.58
N VAL A 25 -1.21 -16.99 7.31
CA VAL A 25 -1.94 -18.21 6.92
C VAL A 25 -1.02 -19.45 6.91
N LEU A 26 0.29 -19.26 6.77
CA LEU A 26 1.28 -20.34 6.84
C LEU A 26 1.96 -20.31 8.20
N GLU A 27 1.73 -21.33 9.01
CA GLU A 27 2.27 -21.56 10.36
C GLU A 27 3.82 -21.45 10.39
N GLY A 28 4.35 -20.23 10.43
CA GLY A 28 5.78 -19.93 10.65
C GLY A 28 6.57 -19.35 9.47
N GLY A 29 5.95 -18.95 8.36
CA GLY A 29 6.68 -18.53 7.16
C GLY A 29 6.53 -17.05 6.78
N SER A 30 7.62 -16.28 6.81
CA SER A 30 7.75 -15.17 5.85
C SER A 30 7.77 -15.79 4.46
N THR A 31 6.87 -15.38 3.57
CA THR A 31 6.93 -15.90 2.21
C THR A 31 8.07 -15.23 1.45
N THR A 32 8.65 -15.94 0.48
CA THR A 32 9.71 -15.37 -0.37
C THR A 32 9.23 -14.08 -1.04
N ALA A 33 7.94 -14.00 -1.39
CA ALA A 33 7.32 -12.80 -1.93
C ALA A 33 7.30 -11.63 -0.92
N ASP A 34 6.78 -11.84 0.30
CA ASP A 34 6.77 -10.78 1.32
C ASP A 34 8.20 -10.30 1.65
N THR A 35 9.16 -11.24 1.78
CA THR A 35 10.57 -10.92 2.05
C THR A 35 11.20 -10.12 0.92
N ALA A 36 10.91 -10.46 -0.34
CA ALA A 36 11.39 -9.71 -1.49
C ALA A 36 10.81 -8.29 -1.49
N ILE A 37 9.52 -8.14 -1.20
CA ILE A 37 8.85 -6.83 -1.14
C ILE A 37 9.40 -5.97 0.00
N GLU A 38 9.61 -6.56 1.18
CA GLU A 38 10.27 -5.90 2.32
C GLU A 38 11.68 -5.44 1.93
N ALA A 39 12.48 -6.30 1.30
CA ALA A 39 13.81 -5.92 0.81
C ALA A 39 13.77 -4.79 -0.25
N MET A 40 12.75 -4.76 -1.11
CA MET A 40 12.55 -3.67 -2.07
C MET A 40 12.20 -2.35 -1.38
N PHE A 41 11.35 -2.39 -0.35
CA PHE A 41 11.06 -1.21 0.47
C PHE A 41 12.28 -0.72 1.22
N ASP A 42 13.11 -1.63 1.72
CA ASP A 42 14.35 -1.29 2.41
C ASP A 42 15.44 -0.71 1.50
N ALA A 43 15.54 -1.21 0.25
CA ALA A 43 16.49 -0.69 -0.73
C ALA A 43 16.06 0.63 -1.39
N ALA A 44 14.80 1.04 -1.24
CA ALA A 44 14.29 2.27 -1.85
C ALA A 44 14.94 3.52 -1.20
N ASN A 45 15.45 4.43 -2.05
CA ASN A 45 16.14 5.64 -1.61
C ASN A 45 15.32 6.93 -1.85
N GLU A 46 14.39 6.94 -2.79
CA GLU A 46 13.68 8.16 -3.22
C GLU A 46 12.17 8.06 -3.06
N SER A 47 11.57 7.00 -3.62
CA SER A 47 10.13 6.79 -3.51
C SER A 47 9.72 5.32 -3.56
N ILE A 48 8.56 5.04 -2.97
CA ILE A 48 7.82 3.78 -3.06
C ILE A 48 6.42 4.14 -3.55
N LYS A 49 5.95 3.48 -4.61
CA LYS A 49 4.61 3.69 -5.16
C LYS A 49 3.88 2.35 -5.21
N LEU A 50 2.74 2.28 -4.54
CA LEU A 50 1.92 1.09 -4.43
C LEU A 50 0.54 1.35 -5.03
N VAL A 51 0.07 0.39 -5.82
CA VAL A 51 -1.33 0.32 -6.26
C VAL A 51 -1.87 -1.00 -5.76
N LEU A 52 -2.80 -0.94 -4.81
CA LEU A 52 -3.31 -2.09 -4.08
C LEU A 52 -4.83 -2.10 -4.11
N GLN A 53 -5.43 -3.29 -4.01
CA GLN A 53 -6.87 -3.37 -3.79
C GLN A 53 -7.23 -2.80 -2.41
N ASP A 54 -6.62 -3.36 -1.37
CA ASP A 54 -6.85 -3.08 0.04
C ASP A 54 -5.53 -3.01 0.81
N LEU A 55 -5.53 -2.33 1.95
CA LEU A 55 -4.44 -2.36 2.93
C LEU A 55 -5.02 -2.42 4.35
N GLY A 56 -4.44 -3.28 5.19
CA GLY A 56 -4.90 -3.47 6.56
C GLY A 56 -6.22 -4.24 6.68
N PRO A 57 -6.54 -4.73 7.88
CA PRO A 57 -7.77 -5.45 8.13
C PRO A 57 -8.96 -4.49 8.15
N PRO A 58 -10.16 -5.02 7.94
CA PRO A 58 -11.37 -4.23 8.04
C PRO A 58 -11.58 -3.71 9.47
N THR A 59 -12.02 -2.46 9.60
CA THR A 59 -12.32 -1.85 10.91
C THR A 59 -13.68 -2.28 11.48
N ARG A 60 -14.52 -2.96 10.68
CA ARG A 60 -15.85 -3.42 11.12
C ARG A 60 -15.74 -4.74 11.90
N SER A 61 -16.15 -4.71 13.16
CA SER A 61 -16.19 -5.87 14.08
C SER A 61 -17.17 -6.97 13.67
N GLU A 62 -18.10 -6.68 12.76
CA GLU A 62 -19.22 -7.54 12.37
C GLU A 62 -18.89 -8.53 11.24
N LEU A 63 -17.65 -8.56 10.75
CA LEU A 63 -17.35 -9.41 9.61
C LEU A 63 -17.41 -10.91 9.94
N PRO A 64 -17.84 -11.75 8.98
CA PRO A 64 -17.83 -13.19 9.12
C PRO A 64 -16.46 -13.70 9.62
N PRO A 65 -16.42 -14.72 10.50
CA PRO A 65 -15.16 -15.32 10.97
C PRO A 65 -14.22 -15.76 9.83
N THR A 66 -14.78 -16.14 8.68
CA THR A 66 -14.03 -16.49 7.48
C THR A 66 -13.24 -15.32 6.89
N ILE A 67 -13.74 -14.09 6.98
CA ILE A 67 -13.04 -12.88 6.53
C ILE A 67 -12.01 -12.45 7.58
N ARG A 68 -12.36 -12.54 8.87
CA ARG A 68 -11.41 -12.31 9.98
C ARG A 68 -10.23 -13.29 9.97
N GLY A 69 -10.43 -14.53 9.50
CA GLY A 69 -9.38 -15.52 9.32
C GLY A 69 -8.48 -15.28 8.09
N GLN A 70 -8.94 -14.51 7.11
CA GLN A 70 -8.16 -14.19 5.90
C GLN A 70 -7.20 -13.01 6.08
N TRP A 71 -7.47 -12.14 7.04
CA TRP A 71 -6.55 -11.14 7.54
C TRP A 71 -6.14 -11.55 8.95
N PRO A 72 -5.10 -12.39 9.12
CA PRO A 72 -4.50 -12.53 10.43
C PRO A 72 -4.26 -11.14 10.99
N LEU A 73 -4.66 -10.92 12.25
CA LEU A 73 -4.78 -9.59 12.87
C LEU A 73 -3.58 -8.67 12.60
N ASN A 74 -2.38 -9.24 12.43
CA ASN A 74 -1.11 -8.54 12.22
C ASN A 74 -0.44 -8.80 10.85
N GLY A 75 -1.13 -9.45 9.90
CA GLY A 75 -0.56 -9.79 8.59
C GLY A 75 -0.11 -8.57 7.78
N HIS A 76 -0.79 -7.44 7.98
CA HIS A 76 -0.48 -6.14 7.36
C HIS A 76 0.65 -5.38 8.07
N THR A 77 1.01 -5.76 9.29
CA THR A 77 1.93 -5.02 10.16
C THR A 77 3.30 -4.85 9.53
N TRP A 78 3.87 -5.94 8.97
CA TRP A 78 5.21 -5.86 8.36
C TRP A 78 5.26 -4.83 7.21
N ALA A 79 4.20 -4.76 6.40
CA ALA A 79 4.15 -3.85 5.27
C ALA A 79 4.11 -2.40 5.76
N MET A 80 3.23 -2.09 6.73
CA MET A 80 3.16 -0.77 7.34
C MET A 80 4.47 -0.37 8.01
N VAL A 81 5.07 -1.27 8.80
CA VAL A 81 6.35 -1.03 9.46
C VAL A 81 7.45 -0.72 8.44
N SER A 82 7.52 -1.48 7.34
CA SER A 82 8.51 -1.27 6.28
C SER A 82 8.33 0.09 5.58
N LEU A 83 7.09 0.47 5.27
CA LEU A 83 6.79 1.79 4.70
C LEU A 83 7.15 2.92 5.68
N CYS A 84 6.86 2.74 6.97
CA CYS A 84 7.21 3.72 8.01
C CYS A 84 8.73 3.85 8.20
N LYS A 85 9.49 2.74 8.14
CA LYS A 85 10.97 2.79 8.11
C LYS A 85 11.46 3.61 6.92
N ALA A 86 10.90 3.38 5.73
CA ALA A 86 11.25 4.15 4.54
C ALA A 86 10.94 5.66 4.70
N LEU A 87 9.76 6.02 5.22
CA LEU A 87 9.38 7.41 5.50
C LEU A 87 10.39 8.11 6.42
N VAL A 88 10.79 7.43 7.51
CA VAL A 88 11.78 7.97 8.47
C VAL A 88 13.16 8.15 7.83
N ARG A 89 13.54 7.28 6.88
CA ARG A 89 14.77 7.45 6.07
C ARG A 89 14.68 8.59 5.05
N GLY A 90 13.50 9.19 4.85
CA GLY A 90 13.27 10.29 3.92
C GLY A 90 12.69 9.89 2.56
N VAL A 91 12.29 8.63 2.39
CA VAL A 91 11.66 8.11 1.16
C VAL A 91 10.21 8.61 1.08
N ASN A 92 9.78 9.02 -0.12
CA ASN A 92 8.38 9.40 -0.37
C ASN A 92 7.54 8.15 -0.65
N VAL A 93 6.43 7.98 0.05
CA VAL A 93 5.55 6.83 -0.14
C VAL A 93 4.22 7.29 -0.71
N SER A 94 3.78 6.66 -1.80
CA SER A 94 2.48 6.89 -2.43
C SER A 94 1.69 5.58 -2.50
N VAL A 95 0.46 5.58 -2.02
CA VAL A 95 -0.42 4.42 -2.00
C VAL A 95 -1.73 4.78 -2.69
N VAL A 96 -2.05 4.08 -3.76
CA VAL A 96 -3.36 4.13 -4.41
C VAL A 96 -4.11 2.86 -4.03
N LEU A 97 -5.25 3.03 -3.37
CA LEU A 97 -6.16 1.94 -3.05
C LEU A 97 -7.27 1.87 -4.10
N SER A 98 -7.83 0.69 -4.38
CA SER A 98 -8.94 0.57 -5.34
C SER A 98 -10.22 1.30 -4.93
N ASN A 99 -10.31 1.74 -3.68
CA ASN A 99 -11.60 1.72 -3.01
C ASN A 99 -12.55 2.91 -3.38
N ILE A 100 -13.85 2.62 -3.49
CA ILE A 100 -14.98 3.57 -3.38
C ILE A 100 -15.87 3.04 -2.22
N GLY A 101 -15.28 2.86 -1.03
CA GLY A 101 -15.86 2.11 0.09
C GLY A 101 -15.94 0.60 -0.20
N ALA A 102 -15.40 -0.34 0.59
CA ALA A 102 -15.91 -0.78 1.90
C ALA A 102 -17.45 -0.70 2.05
N LEU A 103 -18.17 -0.62 0.94
CA LEU A 103 -19.61 -0.45 0.82
C LEU A 103 -20.27 -1.67 0.18
N ASP A 104 -19.49 -2.54 -0.46
CA ASP A 104 -19.88 -3.90 -0.85
C ASP A 104 -19.01 -4.93 -0.09
N ASP A 105 -19.50 -6.17 0.00
CA ASP A 105 -18.89 -7.28 0.76
C ASP A 105 -17.46 -7.68 0.28
N TYR A 106 -16.90 -6.96 -0.69
CA TYR A 106 -15.60 -7.23 -1.31
C TYR A 106 -14.48 -6.27 -0.87
N GLY A 107 -14.81 -5.04 -0.42
CA GLY A 107 -13.84 -4.08 0.10
C GLY A 107 -13.63 -4.25 1.61
N VAL A 108 -12.53 -4.88 2.01
CA VAL A 108 -12.24 -5.20 3.42
C VAL A 108 -11.04 -4.46 4.00
N GLY A 109 -10.48 -3.48 3.29
CA GLY A 109 -9.34 -2.69 3.75
C GLY A 109 -9.67 -1.47 4.60
N TRP A 110 -8.63 -0.83 5.12
CA TRP A 110 -8.67 0.50 5.71
C TRP A 110 -9.06 1.58 4.69
N THR A 111 -9.72 2.64 5.17
CA THR A 111 -9.90 3.86 4.37
C THR A 111 -8.56 4.56 4.16
N THR A 112 -8.46 5.49 3.21
CA THR A 112 -7.24 6.30 3.01
C THR A 112 -6.85 7.07 4.27
N TRP A 113 -7.85 7.54 5.02
CA TRP A 113 -7.69 8.19 6.32
C TRP A 113 -7.10 7.23 7.36
N ASP A 114 -7.65 6.02 7.47
CA ASP A 114 -7.16 5.00 8.40
C ASP A 114 -5.71 4.62 8.10
N VAL A 115 -5.35 4.42 6.82
CA VAL A 115 -3.95 4.14 6.43
C VAL A 115 -3.00 5.26 6.88
N ALA A 116 -3.38 6.52 6.67
CA ALA A 116 -2.57 7.66 7.11
C ALA A 116 -2.43 7.72 8.64
N GLN A 117 -3.54 7.50 9.38
CA GLN A 117 -3.50 7.43 10.85
C GLN A 117 -2.62 6.26 11.34
N GLN A 118 -2.71 5.11 10.70
CA GLN A 118 -1.92 3.94 11.07
C GLN A 118 -0.43 4.17 10.81
N ALA A 119 -0.05 4.85 9.72
CA ALA A 119 1.33 5.25 9.51
C ALA A 119 1.86 6.16 10.63
N MET A 120 1.06 7.14 11.08
CA MET A 120 1.43 7.96 12.24
C MET A 120 1.58 7.12 13.51
N TRP A 121 0.66 6.18 13.74
CA TRP A 121 0.68 5.30 14.91
C TRP A 121 1.90 4.37 14.93
N TYR A 122 2.23 3.71 13.81
CA TYR A 122 3.41 2.83 13.73
C TYR A 122 4.72 3.61 13.95
N ILE A 123 4.83 4.81 13.39
CA ILE A 123 6.00 5.67 13.66
C ILE A 123 6.03 6.08 15.13
N TRP A 124 4.90 6.51 15.70
CA TRP A 124 4.81 6.83 17.13
C TRP A 124 5.25 5.66 18.04
N MET A 125 4.84 4.44 17.70
CA MET A 125 5.22 3.20 18.38
C MET A 125 6.58 2.64 17.92
N GLY A 126 7.41 3.44 17.25
CA GLY A 126 8.56 2.96 16.50
C GLY A 126 9.52 2.06 17.27
N ARG A 127 9.70 2.29 18.59
CA ARG A 127 10.54 1.42 19.44
C ARG A 127 10.05 -0.03 19.48
N GLU A 128 8.74 -0.26 19.50
CA GLU A 128 8.15 -1.60 19.52
C GLU A 128 8.31 -2.32 18.18
N TYR A 129 8.34 -1.55 17.08
CA TYR A 129 8.38 -2.07 15.71
C TYR A 129 9.77 -1.98 15.04
N GLY A 130 10.81 -1.62 15.80
CA GLY A 130 12.18 -1.48 15.26
C GLY A 130 12.33 -0.32 14.26
N ILE A 131 11.53 0.74 14.40
CA ILE A 131 11.64 1.99 13.65
C ILE A 131 12.38 2.99 14.53
N HIS A 132 13.64 3.26 14.20
CA HIS A 132 14.52 4.10 15.02
C HIS A 132 14.47 5.57 14.56
N HIS A 133 14.00 6.47 15.43
CA HIS A 133 14.04 7.93 15.23
C HIS A 133 13.93 8.69 16.56
N SER A 134 14.13 10.01 16.50
CA SER A 134 13.97 10.94 17.63
C SER A 134 12.85 11.97 17.43
N LEU A 135 11.95 11.74 16.46
CA LEU A 135 10.85 12.66 16.13
C LEU A 135 9.81 12.75 17.25
N SER A 136 9.35 13.96 17.54
CA SER A 136 8.16 14.25 18.37
C SER A 136 6.85 13.99 17.62
N SER A 137 5.70 13.96 18.31
CA SER A 137 4.39 13.76 17.68
C SER A 137 4.10 14.77 16.57
N ALA A 138 4.48 16.04 16.79
CA ALA A 138 4.31 17.11 15.80
C ALA A 138 5.18 16.88 14.55
N GLN A 139 6.42 16.42 14.75
CA GLN A 139 7.33 16.09 13.65
C GLN A 139 6.88 14.85 12.88
N ILE A 140 6.31 13.84 13.56
CA ILE A 140 5.72 12.66 12.91
C ILE A 140 4.55 13.06 12.03
N LYS A 141 3.63 13.89 12.54
CA LYS A 141 2.53 14.42 11.74
C LYS A 141 3.04 15.17 10.51
N ALA A 142 4.01 16.07 10.69
CA ALA A 142 4.61 16.81 9.59
C ALA A 142 5.28 15.90 8.55
N LEU A 143 6.01 14.87 9.00
CA LEU A 143 6.64 13.87 8.14
C LEU A 143 5.60 13.12 7.29
N VAL A 144 4.56 12.59 7.93
CA VAL A 144 3.50 11.84 7.24
C VAL A 144 2.77 12.75 6.24
N CYS A 145 2.38 13.96 6.65
CA CYS A 145 1.72 14.90 5.74
C CYS A 145 2.59 15.30 4.54
N ALA A 146 3.91 15.40 4.72
CA ALA A 146 4.82 15.82 3.65
C ALA A 146 5.21 14.69 2.69
N ARG A 147 5.27 13.43 3.18
CA ARG A 147 5.90 12.32 2.44
C ARG A 147 5.03 11.09 2.24
N PHE A 148 3.84 11.02 2.85
CA PHE A 148 2.94 9.88 2.69
C PHE A 148 1.64 10.31 2.01
N ALA A 149 1.54 10.02 0.71
CA ALA A 149 0.34 10.27 -0.07
C ALA A 149 -0.50 8.99 -0.14
N VAL A 150 -1.75 9.06 0.31
CA VAL A 150 -2.70 7.95 0.18
C VAL A 150 -3.94 8.45 -0.55
N THR A 151 -4.31 7.78 -1.63
CA THR A 151 -5.49 8.13 -2.44
C THR A 151 -6.24 6.88 -2.87
N MET A 152 -7.38 7.08 -3.50
CA MET A 152 -8.18 6.04 -4.14
C MET A 152 -8.04 6.14 -5.65
N ALA A 153 -8.09 5.00 -6.34
CA ALA A 153 -8.38 4.94 -7.75
C ALA A 153 -9.77 5.57 -7.95
N ARG A 154 -9.81 6.67 -8.71
CA ARG A 154 -11.07 7.30 -9.07
C ARG A 154 -11.44 6.83 -10.45
N TYR A 155 -12.64 6.27 -10.57
CA TYR A 155 -13.27 6.08 -11.87
C TYR A 155 -13.32 7.42 -12.61
N VAL A 156 -12.78 7.45 -13.83
CA VAL A 156 -12.94 8.57 -14.75
C VAL A 156 -13.98 8.16 -15.80
N PRO A 157 -15.08 8.90 -15.97
CA PRO A 157 -15.99 8.65 -17.08
C PRO A 157 -15.22 8.55 -18.40
N ASP A 158 -15.49 7.52 -19.20
CA ASP A 158 -14.84 7.13 -20.47
C ASP A 158 -13.56 6.25 -20.38
N GLU A 159 -13.10 5.87 -19.17
CA GLU A 159 -12.00 4.89 -18.97
C GLU A 159 -12.41 3.44 -19.36
N ASP A 160 -13.72 3.19 -19.46
CA ASP A 160 -14.37 1.92 -19.84
C ASP A 160 -14.11 1.55 -21.31
N SER A 161 -13.59 2.52 -22.08
CA SER A 161 -13.22 2.30 -23.46
C SER A 161 -11.79 1.77 -23.54
N TRP A 162 -11.66 0.45 -23.72
CA TRP A 162 -10.37 -0.15 -24.06
C TRP A 162 -9.80 0.55 -25.29
N ALA A 163 -8.54 0.99 -25.20
CA ALA A 163 -7.79 1.46 -26.35
C ALA A 163 -7.95 0.44 -27.49
N PRO A 164 -8.11 0.87 -28.77
CA PRO A 164 -8.35 -0.06 -29.87
C PRO A 164 -7.34 -1.22 -29.94
N SER A 165 -6.09 -0.99 -29.53
CA SER A 165 -5.02 -1.96 -29.44
C SER A 165 -5.09 -2.93 -28.26
N ALA A 166 -5.88 -2.62 -27.23
CA ALA A 166 -6.10 -3.44 -26.04
C ALA A 166 -7.43 -4.22 -26.09
N ARG A 167 -8.21 -4.06 -27.17
CA ARG A 167 -9.41 -4.88 -27.40
C ARG A 167 -8.99 -6.31 -27.72
N CYS A 168 -9.80 -7.26 -27.28
CA CYS A 168 -9.59 -8.69 -27.53
C CYS A 168 -9.34 -8.90 -29.04
N PRO A 169 -8.24 -9.55 -29.47
CA PRO A 169 -7.97 -9.77 -30.87
C PRO A 169 -9.15 -10.55 -31.47
N ALA A 170 -9.73 -10.01 -32.53
CA ALA A 170 -10.96 -10.55 -33.14
C ALA A 170 -10.75 -11.92 -33.81
N GLN A 171 -9.51 -12.41 -33.87
CA GLN A 171 -9.14 -13.67 -34.50
C GLN A 171 -8.10 -14.38 -33.63
N TRP A 172 -8.44 -15.61 -33.24
CA TRP A 172 -7.52 -16.63 -32.72
C TRP A 172 -7.06 -17.52 -33.88
#